data_AF-A0A135VGB7-F1
#
_entry.id   AF-A0A135VGB7-F1
#
_cell.length_a   1.000
_cell.length_b   1.000
_cell.length_c   1.000
_cell.angle_alpha   90.00
_cell.angle_beta   90.00
_cell.angle_gamma   90.00
#
_symmetry.space_group_name_H-M   'P 1'
#
loop_
_entity.id
_entity.type
_entity.pdbx_description
1 polymer ?
#
loop_
_entity_poly.entity_id
_entity_poly.type
_entity_poly.pdbx_seq_one_letter_code
_entity_poly.pdbx_strand_id
1 'polypeptide(L)'
;MLKDNLRQAGLNQEVKHHERYGSISWVEIESDWAYWIDPESFSLKRVKKRAPVGAIIIVKTRKKLDDERTYVDSSFGVVAETGMAELTKREASEVLAKQVFEYMRGSKHWPPFMSLKRIQQSGDVEVRFEPNEYDSFVLLMTRKIVGADPIEFLNRLKKHEAPQDPSWRVETAKSGRSRCRWCRDFILEGRFRIGEPYFYEGSLSYRWYHPRCATSRMDVNELENLDGYSELSPDEKQRLKRLFTQ
;
A
#
# COMPACT_ATOMS: atom_id res chain seq x y z
N MET A 1 26.49 -16.91 2.16
CA MET A 1 25.06 -17.19 2.43
C MET A 1 24.23 -15.92 2.24
N LEU A 2 24.02 -15.05 3.25
CA LEU A 2 23.19 -13.83 3.07
C LEU A 2 23.71 -12.87 1.98
N LYS A 3 25.01 -12.58 1.94
CA LYS A 3 25.59 -11.70 0.91
C LYS A 3 25.44 -12.24 -0.52
N ASP A 4 25.46 -13.56 -0.68
CA ASP A 4 25.33 -14.24 -1.97
C ASP A 4 23.87 -14.25 -2.41
N ASN A 5 22.93 -14.53 -1.50
CA ASN A 5 21.49 -14.45 -1.74
C ASN A 5 21.06 -13.01 -2.08
N LEU A 6 21.62 -12.00 -1.40
CA LEU A 6 21.37 -10.59 -1.70
C LEU A 6 22.00 -10.13 -3.02
N ARG A 7 23.14 -10.72 -3.42
CA ARG A 7 23.72 -10.50 -4.76
C ARG A 7 22.83 -11.12 -5.85
N GLN A 8 22.37 -12.36 -5.66
CA GLN A 8 21.48 -13.07 -6.58
C GLN A 8 20.09 -12.43 -6.69
N ALA A 9 19.65 -11.70 -5.66
CA ALA A 9 18.41 -10.91 -5.71
C ALA A 9 18.60 -9.50 -6.31
N GLY A 10 19.78 -9.16 -6.84
CA GLY A 10 20.05 -7.85 -7.46
C GLY A 10 20.16 -6.67 -6.48
N LEU A 11 20.22 -6.91 -5.17
CA LEU A 11 20.11 -5.88 -4.11
C LEU A 11 21.46 -5.21 -3.75
N ASN A 12 22.53 -5.46 -4.51
CA ASN A 12 23.89 -4.95 -4.27
C ASN A 12 24.43 -4.06 -5.42
N GLN A 13 23.60 -3.63 -6.37
CA GLN A 13 24.01 -2.74 -7.46
C GLN A 13 23.37 -1.35 -7.31
N GLU A 14 24.16 -0.29 -7.51
CA GLU A 14 23.66 1.08 -7.65
C GLU A 14 22.92 1.20 -9.00
N VAL A 15 21.61 0.92 -9.00
CA VAL A 15 20.81 1.04 -10.24
C VAL A 15 20.15 2.42 -10.30
N LYS A 16 20.36 3.11 -11.43
CA LYS A 16 19.74 4.42 -11.73
C LYS A 16 18.21 4.28 -11.82
N HIS A 17 17.48 5.24 -11.25
CA HIS A 17 16.02 5.24 -11.14
C HIS A 17 15.27 5.11 -12.49
N HIS A 18 15.93 5.38 -13.62
CA HIS A 18 15.33 5.32 -14.96
C HIS A 18 15.52 4.01 -15.73
N GLU A 19 16.31 3.05 -15.23
CA GLU A 19 16.56 1.76 -15.89
C GLU A 19 15.82 0.58 -15.23
N ARG A 20 14.97 0.84 -14.22
CA ARG A 20 14.27 -0.20 -13.43
C ARG A 20 13.19 -1.00 -14.17
N TYR A 21 12.94 -0.73 -15.44
CA TYR A 21 12.06 -1.57 -16.27
C TYR A 21 12.84 -2.42 -17.27
N GLY A 22 13.95 -3.01 -16.82
CA GLY A 22 14.24 -4.39 -17.23
C GLY A 22 13.07 -5.27 -16.79
N SER A 23 12.74 -6.30 -17.57
CA SER A 23 11.62 -7.21 -17.26
C SER A 23 11.68 -7.66 -15.79
N ILE A 24 10.71 -7.25 -14.97
CA ILE A 24 10.60 -7.72 -13.58
C ILE A 24 10.51 -9.24 -13.63
N SER A 25 11.57 -9.92 -13.19
CA SER A 25 11.58 -11.36 -13.12
C SER A 25 10.70 -11.81 -11.96
N TRP A 26 9.85 -12.80 -12.21
CA TRP A 26 8.94 -13.37 -11.22
C TRP A 26 9.33 -14.82 -10.96
N VAL A 27 9.36 -15.20 -9.69
CA VAL A 27 9.76 -16.54 -9.26
C VAL A 27 8.60 -17.19 -8.53
N GLU A 28 8.43 -18.49 -8.73
CA GLU A 28 7.40 -19.29 -8.06
C GLU A 28 7.70 -19.40 -6.56
N ILE A 29 6.66 -19.27 -5.76
CA ILE A 29 6.74 -19.30 -4.29
C ILE A 29 5.72 -20.32 -3.81
N GLU A 30 6.23 -21.44 -3.32
CA GLU A 30 5.42 -22.52 -2.75
C GLU A 30 5.00 -22.14 -1.32
N SER A 31 3.91 -21.37 -1.22
CA SER A 31 3.30 -21.04 0.07
C SER A 31 1.81 -20.73 -0.06
N ASP A 32 1.00 -21.35 0.80
CA ASP A 32 -0.45 -21.16 0.83
C ASP A 32 -0.87 -19.83 1.48
N TRP A 33 0.00 -19.28 2.32
CA TRP A 33 -0.25 -18.04 3.05
C TRP A 33 1.01 -17.17 3.17
N ALA A 34 1.33 -16.49 2.08
CA ALA A 34 2.42 -15.54 2.03
C ALA A 34 2.00 -14.20 1.45
N TYR A 35 2.73 -13.16 1.85
CA TYR A 35 2.63 -11.81 1.31
C TYR A 35 4.00 -11.33 0.88
N TRP A 36 4.07 -10.52 -0.16
CA TRP A 36 5.28 -9.80 -0.51
C TRP A 36 5.07 -8.31 -0.28
N ILE A 37 6.13 -7.61 0.12
CA ILE A 37 6.11 -6.16 0.29
C ILE A 37 6.38 -5.53 -1.07
N ASP A 38 5.40 -4.76 -1.57
CA ASP A 38 5.54 -4.03 -2.82
C ASP A 38 6.57 -2.90 -2.67
N PRO A 39 7.68 -2.88 -3.41
CA PRO A 39 8.74 -1.89 -3.23
C PRO A 39 8.33 -0.48 -3.70
N GLU A 40 7.22 -0.33 -4.43
CA GLU A 40 6.69 0.96 -4.84
C GLU A 40 5.69 1.51 -3.81
N SER A 41 4.74 0.67 -3.37
CA SER A 41 3.66 1.09 -2.47
C SER A 41 3.85 0.73 -1.00
N PHE A 42 4.86 -0.08 -0.67
CA PHE A 42 5.11 -0.67 0.66
C PHE A 42 3.91 -1.43 1.26
N SER A 43 2.88 -1.70 0.46
CA SER A 43 1.72 -2.49 0.87
C SER A 43 2.02 -3.99 0.79
N LEU A 44 1.34 -4.77 1.63
CA LEU A 44 1.40 -6.23 1.55
C LEU A 44 0.51 -6.73 0.41
N LYS A 45 1.13 -7.40 -0.56
CA LYS A 45 0.43 -8.07 -1.65
C LYS A 45 0.41 -9.56 -1.41
N ARG A 46 -0.77 -10.18 -1.44
CA ARG A 46 -0.90 -11.64 -1.29
C ARG A 46 -0.17 -12.36 -2.42
N VAL A 47 0.65 -13.34 -2.08
CA VAL A 47 1.28 -14.25 -3.03
C VAL A 47 0.20 -15.18 -3.58
N LYS A 48 0.02 -15.19 -4.91
CA LYS A 48 -0.97 -16.05 -5.59
C LYS A 48 -0.36 -17.24 -6.33
N LYS A 49 0.97 -17.35 -6.35
CA LYS A 49 1.83 -18.42 -6.92
C LYS A 49 3.28 -17.95 -7.09
N ARG A 50 3.46 -16.66 -7.35
CA ARG A 50 4.76 -16.05 -7.66
C ARG A 50 4.93 -14.69 -7.00
N ALA A 51 6.17 -14.26 -6.85
CA ALA A 51 6.54 -12.95 -6.35
C ALA A 51 7.74 -12.39 -7.16
N PRO A 52 7.93 -11.05 -7.20
CA PRO A 52 9.00 -10.47 -8.00
C PRO A 52 10.36 -10.64 -7.30
N VAL A 53 11.42 -10.88 -8.08
CA VAL A 53 12.80 -10.97 -7.58
C VAL A 53 13.16 -9.70 -6.81
N GLY A 54 13.84 -9.86 -5.67
CA GLY A 54 14.19 -8.80 -4.75
C GLY A 54 13.10 -8.45 -3.74
N ALA A 55 11.86 -8.92 -3.91
CA ALA A 55 10.80 -8.65 -2.95
C ALA A 55 11.03 -9.40 -1.63
N ILE A 56 10.65 -8.77 -0.53
CA ILE A 56 10.63 -9.41 0.79
C ILE A 56 9.31 -10.13 0.96
N ILE A 57 9.38 -11.41 1.32
CA ILE A 57 8.26 -12.28 1.60
C ILE A 57 8.04 -12.36 3.11
N ILE A 58 6.78 -12.31 3.52
CA ILE A 58 6.31 -12.65 4.85
C ILE A 58 5.43 -13.90 4.71
N VAL A 59 5.89 -15.02 5.24
CA VAL A 59 5.12 -16.27 5.28
C VAL A 59 4.41 -16.36 6.63
N LYS A 60 3.11 -16.69 6.60
CA LYS A 60 2.26 -16.79 7.78
C LYS A 60 1.97 -18.26 8.08
N THR A 61 2.21 -18.67 9.31
CA THR A 61 1.97 -20.05 9.75
C THR A 61 1.08 -20.04 10.98
N ARG A 62 0.01 -20.86 10.97
CA ARG A 62 -0.79 -21.08 12.19
C ARG A 62 -0.07 -22.06 13.10
N LYS A 63 0.25 -21.63 14.31
CA LYS A 63 0.81 -22.48 15.37
C LYS A 63 -0.23 -22.71 16.47
N LYS A 64 -0.16 -23.87 17.11
CA LYS A 64 -0.96 -24.22 18.29
C LYS A 64 -0.11 -24.07 19.54
N LEU A 65 -0.72 -23.56 20.60
CA LEU A 65 -0.18 -23.58 21.96
C LEU A 65 -0.59 -24.88 22.65
N ASP A 66 0.05 -25.17 23.78
CA ASP A 66 -0.18 -26.38 24.57
C ASP A 66 -1.62 -26.48 25.10
N ASP A 67 -2.34 -25.34 25.17
CA ASP A 67 -3.75 -25.25 25.60
C ASP A 67 -4.73 -25.10 24.43
N GLU A 68 -4.38 -25.63 23.25
CA GLU A 68 -5.16 -25.63 22.01
C GLU A 68 -5.42 -24.26 21.37
N ARG A 69 -5.08 -23.14 22.02
CA ARG A 69 -5.16 -21.81 21.40
C ARG A 69 -4.23 -21.72 20.21
N THR A 70 -4.65 -21.02 19.15
CA THR A 70 -3.82 -20.81 17.96
C THR A 70 -3.28 -19.38 17.90
N TYR A 71 -2.04 -19.22 17.45
CA TYR A 71 -1.47 -17.93 17.06
C TYR A 71 -0.90 -17.98 15.64
N VAL A 72 -0.72 -16.81 15.02
CA VAL A 72 -0.10 -16.68 13.71
C VAL A 72 1.34 -16.28 13.90
N ASP A 73 2.26 -17.12 13.45
CA ASP A 73 3.69 -16.82 13.40
C ASP A 73 4.07 -16.29 12.02
N SER A 74 5.10 -15.45 11.97
CA SER A 74 5.58 -14.84 10.73
C SER A 74 7.06 -15.15 10.53
N SER A 75 7.38 -15.85 9.43
CA SER A 75 8.75 -15.99 8.94
C SER A 75 8.98 -15.08 7.73
N PHE A 76 10.26 -14.83 7.41
CA PHE A 76 10.64 -13.84 6.41
C PHE A 76 11.55 -14.47 5.37
N GLY A 77 11.51 -13.94 4.16
CA GLY A 77 12.41 -14.34 3.08
C GLY A 77 12.61 -13.21 2.08
N VAL A 78 13.53 -13.42 1.15
CA VAL A 78 13.70 -12.59 -0.05
C VAL A 78 13.60 -13.47 -1.28
N VAL A 79 12.94 -12.97 -2.32
CA VAL A 79 12.84 -13.66 -3.61
C VAL A 79 14.18 -13.50 -4.33
N ALA A 80 14.94 -14.58 -4.47
CA ALA A 80 16.11 -14.67 -5.34
C ALA A 80 15.72 -15.29 -6.68
N GLU A 81 16.61 -15.23 -7.68
CA GLU A 81 16.37 -15.80 -9.01
C GLU A 81 16.01 -17.29 -9.01
N THR A 82 16.53 -18.04 -8.03
CA THR A 82 16.34 -19.50 -7.93
C THR A 82 15.23 -19.92 -6.96
N GLY A 83 14.55 -18.99 -6.30
CA GLY A 83 13.54 -19.29 -5.28
C GLY A 83 13.54 -18.33 -4.11
N MET A 84 12.79 -18.66 -3.06
CA MET A 84 12.80 -17.91 -1.81
C MET A 84 14.02 -18.28 -0.97
N ALA A 85 14.82 -17.28 -0.58
CA ALA A 85 15.84 -17.43 0.45
C ALA A 85 15.28 -16.99 1.80
N GLU A 86 15.37 -17.84 2.82
CA GLU A 86 14.93 -17.49 4.18
C GLU A 86 15.78 -16.37 4.79
N LEU A 87 15.12 -15.53 5.59
CA LEU A 87 15.72 -14.43 6.33
C LEU A 87 15.25 -14.45 7.78
N THR A 88 16.15 -14.10 8.69
CA THR A 88 15.76 -13.67 10.03
C THR A 88 14.99 -12.33 9.96
N LYS A 89 14.20 -12.01 10.99
CA LYS A 89 13.53 -10.70 11.09
C LYS A 89 14.52 -9.53 10.97
N ARG A 90 15.71 -9.68 11.55
CA ARG A 90 16.77 -8.67 11.49
C ARG A 90 17.28 -8.48 10.06
N GLU A 91 17.58 -9.56 9.35
CA GLU A 91 18.04 -9.48 7.96
C GLU A 91 16.95 -8.91 7.06
N ALA A 92 15.68 -9.29 7.25
CA ALA A 92 14.55 -8.69 6.54
C ALA A 92 14.46 -7.18 6.79
N SER A 93 14.65 -6.71 8.04
CA SER A 93 14.73 -5.28 8.34
C SER A 93 15.93 -4.59 7.69
N GLU A 94 17.10 -5.25 7.62
CA GLU A 94 18.29 -4.69 6.95
C GLU A 94 18.08 -4.55 5.44
N VAL A 95 17.41 -5.51 4.80
CA VAL A 95 17.06 -5.43 3.37
C VAL A 95 15.99 -4.35 3.14
N LEU A 96 14.94 -4.31 3.97
CA LEU A 96 13.91 -3.27 3.91
C LEU A 96 14.52 -1.87 4.07
N ALA A 97 15.45 -1.67 5.00
CA ALA A 97 16.08 -0.38 5.21
C ALA A 97 16.77 0.14 3.93
N LYS A 98 17.42 -0.75 3.16
CA LYS A 98 18.01 -0.39 1.86
C LYS A 98 16.96 -0.06 0.81
N GLN A 99 15.90 -0.86 0.70
CA GLN A 99 14.81 -0.62 -0.25
C GLN A 99 14.08 0.70 0.05
N VAL A 100 13.84 0.98 1.33
CA VAL A 100 13.27 2.22 1.83
C VAL A 100 14.16 3.42 1.53
N PHE A 101 15.47 3.30 1.79
CA PHE A 101 16.41 4.35 1.44
C PHE A 101 16.37 4.65 -0.06
N GLU A 102 16.39 3.62 -0.90
CA GLU A 102 16.34 3.78 -2.36
C GLU A 102 15.05 4.45 -2.82
N TYR A 103 13.90 4.08 -2.24
CA TYR A 103 12.64 4.78 -2.49
C TYR A 103 12.71 6.25 -2.07
N MET A 104 13.14 6.54 -0.84
CA MET A 104 13.24 7.92 -0.33
C MET A 104 14.18 8.77 -1.18
N ARG A 105 15.30 8.19 -1.62
CA ARG A 105 16.30 8.84 -2.47
C ARG A 105 15.74 9.20 -3.83
N GLY A 106 14.95 8.31 -4.44
CA GLY A 106 14.31 8.49 -5.74
C GLY A 106 13.10 9.40 -5.71
N SER A 107 12.15 9.11 -4.81
CA SER A 107 10.87 9.82 -4.73
C SER A 107 10.94 11.17 -4.00
N LYS A 108 11.95 11.37 -3.13
CA LYS A 108 12.03 12.50 -2.19
C LYS A 108 10.88 12.59 -1.19
N HIS A 109 10.14 11.50 -0.99
CA HIS A 109 9.06 11.38 -0.02
C HIS A 109 9.38 10.32 1.04
N TRP A 110 8.78 10.48 2.22
CA TRP A 110 8.61 9.36 3.13
C TRP A 110 7.80 8.25 2.43
N PRO A 111 8.09 6.97 2.69
CA PRO A 111 7.22 5.88 2.25
C PRO A 111 5.90 5.84 3.04
N PRO A 112 4.86 5.21 2.47
CA PRO A 112 3.64 4.85 3.20
C PRO A 112 3.95 3.99 4.43
N PHE A 113 3.06 4.02 5.42
CA PHE A 113 3.09 3.16 6.63
C PHE A 113 4.35 3.31 7.49
N MET A 114 5.05 4.45 7.41
CA MET A 114 6.29 4.67 8.14
C MET A 114 6.26 5.90 9.04
N SER A 115 6.91 5.78 10.19
CA SER A 115 7.05 6.84 11.18
C SER A 115 8.46 6.87 11.77
N LEU A 116 8.87 8.05 12.23
CA LEU A 116 10.09 8.19 13.02
C LEU A 116 9.86 7.51 14.38
N LYS A 117 10.73 6.57 14.77
CA LYS A 117 10.63 5.88 16.05
C LYS A 117 11.52 6.51 17.10
N ARG A 118 12.82 6.63 16.84
CA ARG A 118 13.79 7.28 17.73
C ARG A 118 15.09 7.64 17.01
N ILE A 119 15.83 8.58 17.56
CA ILE A 119 17.22 8.89 17.18
C ILE A 119 18.11 8.28 18.26
N GLN A 120 19.08 7.46 17.88
CA GLN A 120 20.04 6.87 18.81
C GLN A 120 21.15 7.86 19.14
N GLN A 121 21.86 7.64 20.26
CA GLN A 121 23.02 8.45 20.64
C GLN A 121 24.14 8.44 19.59
N SER A 122 24.24 7.38 18.79
CA SER A 122 25.18 7.28 17.65
C SER A 122 24.86 8.23 16.50
N GLY A 123 23.66 8.83 16.48
CA GLY A 123 23.13 9.57 15.34
C GLY A 123 22.38 8.69 14.33
N ASP A 124 22.37 7.36 14.52
CA ASP A 124 21.54 6.48 13.70
C ASP A 124 20.05 6.67 14.03
N VAL A 125 19.19 6.52 13.02
CA VAL A 125 17.76 6.77 13.17
C VAL A 125 16.97 5.48 12.99
N GLU A 126 16.11 5.16 13.95
CA GLU A 126 15.13 4.08 13.81
C GLU A 126 13.85 4.62 13.18
N VAL A 127 13.48 4.01 12.06
CA VAL A 127 12.20 4.19 11.39
C VAL A 127 11.33 2.96 11.66
N ARG A 128 10.09 3.18 12.07
CA ARG A 128 9.09 2.13 12.25
C ARG A 128 8.30 1.99 10.95
N PHE A 129 8.15 0.76 10.48
CA PHE A 129 7.32 0.40 9.33
C PHE A 129 6.23 -0.57 9.78
N GLU A 130 4.97 -0.20 9.58
CA GLU A 130 3.78 -0.94 10.05
C GLU A 130 2.78 -1.09 8.90
N PRO A 131 3.00 -2.01 7.96
CA PRO A 131 2.11 -2.18 6.82
C PRO A 131 0.70 -2.68 7.18
N ASN A 132 0.51 -3.20 8.41
CA ASN A 132 -0.78 -3.51 9.01
C ASN A 132 -0.62 -3.52 10.56
N GLU A 133 -1.68 -3.88 11.29
CA GLU A 133 -1.68 -3.92 12.76
C GLU A 133 -0.89 -5.08 13.40
N TYR A 134 -0.58 -6.14 12.65
CA TYR A 134 0.10 -7.36 13.13
C TYR A 134 1.60 -7.42 12.77
N ASP A 135 1.98 -6.75 11.68
CA ASP A 135 3.32 -6.77 11.11
C ASP A 135 4.00 -5.42 11.32
N SER A 136 5.08 -5.41 12.09
CA SER A 136 5.91 -4.23 12.28
C SER A 136 7.39 -4.54 12.08
N PHE A 137 8.13 -3.57 11.56
CA PHE A 137 9.58 -3.64 11.38
C PHE A 137 10.22 -2.37 11.95
N VAL A 138 11.41 -2.54 12.50
CA VAL A 138 12.28 -1.42 12.90
C VAL A 138 13.43 -1.40 11.92
N LEU A 139 13.50 -0.34 11.13
CA LEU A 139 14.48 -0.12 10.09
C LEU A 139 15.52 0.87 10.62
N LEU A 140 16.79 0.47 10.61
CA LEU A 140 17.88 1.30 11.11
C LEU A 140 18.52 2.07 9.96
N MET A 141 18.30 3.38 9.92
CA MET A 141 18.92 4.30 8.98
C MET A 141 20.27 4.74 9.54
N THR A 142 21.33 4.13 9.04
CA THR A 142 22.72 4.44 9.45
C THR A 142 23.41 5.36 8.44
N ARG A 143 24.49 6.02 8.85
CA ARG A 143 25.36 6.77 7.93
C ARG A 143 25.87 5.92 6.76
N LYS A 144 26.11 4.63 6.99
CA LYS A 144 26.55 3.70 5.94
C LYS A 144 25.47 3.43 4.89
N ILE A 145 24.20 3.41 5.28
CA ILE A 145 23.07 3.21 4.37
C ILE A 145 22.76 4.52 3.63
N VAL A 146 22.71 5.63 4.37
CA VAL A 146 22.26 6.92 3.84
C VAL A 146 23.36 7.65 3.05
N GLY A 147 24.64 7.41 3.38
CA GLY A 147 25.78 8.14 2.83
C GLY A 147 25.92 9.57 3.38
N ALA A 148 25.07 9.98 4.32
CA ALA A 148 25.04 11.27 4.97
C ALA A 148 24.47 11.14 6.39
N ASP A 149 24.31 12.25 7.10
CA ASP A 149 23.64 12.25 8.40
C ASP A 149 22.16 11.80 8.26
N PRO A 150 21.73 10.73 8.95
CA PRO A 150 20.41 10.15 8.72
C PRO A 150 19.25 11.07 9.09
N ILE A 151 19.34 11.83 10.18
CA ILE A 151 18.23 12.70 10.59
C ILE A 151 18.12 13.90 9.66
N GLU A 152 19.25 14.48 9.23
CA GLU A 152 19.22 15.55 8.24
C GLU A 152 18.65 15.09 6.90
N PHE A 153 18.98 13.88 6.44
CA PHE A 153 18.41 13.31 5.22
C PHE A 153 16.88 13.18 5.35
N LEU A 154 16.40 12.58 6.44
CA LEU A 154 14.98 12.32 6.66
C LEU A 154 14.16 13.61 6.81
N ASN A 155 14.74 14.66 7.39
CA ASN A 155 14.09 15.97 7.54
C ASN A 155 13.90 16.71 6.20
N ARG A 156 14.65 16.35 5.15
CA ARG A 156 14.48 16.93 3.80
C ARG A 156 13.35 16.27 2.99
N LEU A 157 12.86 15.11 3.45
CA LEU A 157 11.81 14.38 2.75
C LEU A 157 10.44 15.00 3.01
N LYS A 158 9.64 15.10 1.95
CA LYS A 158 8.21 15.42 2.10
C LYS A 158 7.52 14.25 2.80
N LYS A 159 6.60 14.52 3.71
CA LYS A 159 5.80 13.45 4.31
C LYS A 159 5.00 12.74 3.22
N HIS A 160 4.80 11.44 3.39
CA HIS A 160 3.91 10.70 2.53
C HIS A 160 2.50 11.21 2.81
N GLU A 161 1.92 11.90 1.83
CA GLU A 161 0.47 12.00 1.77
C GLU A 161 0.03 10.63 1.29
N ALA A 162 -0.50 9.81 2.20
CA ALA A 162 -1.14 8.57 1.81
C ALA A 162 -2.08 8.88 0.63
N PRO A 163 -2.10 8.07 -0.46
CA PRO A 163 -3.27 8.10 -1.31
C PRO A 163 -4.43 7.90 -0.35
N GLN A 164 -5.29 8.92 -0.26
CA GLN A 164 -6.49 8.87 0.57
C GLN A 164 -7.10 7.51 0.30
N ASP A 165 -7.32 6.72 1.37
CA ASP A 165 -8.02 5.44 1.26
C ASP A 165 -9.16 5.68 0.28
N PRO A 166 -9.22 4.96 -0.87
CA PRO A 166 -10.01 5.43 -2.00
C PRO A 166 -11.39 5.71 -1.46
N SER A 167 -11.79 6.97 -1.52
CA SER A 167 -12.95 7.45 -0.81
C SER A 167 -14.17 7.24 -1.69
N TRP A 168 -15.33 7.27 -1.05
CA TRP A 168 -16.56 7.42 -1.81
C TRP A 168 -16.51 8.71 -2.62
N ARG A 169 -17.05 8.67 -3.84
CA ARG A 169 -17.02 9.82 -4.75
C ARG A 169 -18.39 10.22 -5.25
N VAL A 170 -18.53 11.48 -5.63
CA VAL A 170 -19.67 12.00 -6.38
C VAL A 170 -19.21 12.56 -7.71
N GLU A 171 -19.99 12.28 -8.76
CA GLU A 171 -19.82 12.96 -10.04
C GLU A 171 -21.13 12.96 -10.83
N THR A 172 -21.16 13.79 -11.88
CA THR A 172 -22.19 13.73 -12.91
C THR A 172 -21.85 12.62 -13.91
N ALA A 173 -22.80 11.72 -14.17
CA ALA A 173 -22.60 10.59 -15.07
C ALA A 173 -22.27 11.06 -16.49
N LYS A 174 -21.06 10.73 -16.96
CA LYS A 174 -20.56 11.06 -18.31
C LYS A 174 -21.22 10.24 -19.44
N SER A 175 -21.98 9.19 -19.08
CA SER A 175 -22.76 8.38 -20.02
C SER A 175 -23.87 7.64 -19.26
N GLY A 176 -24.89 7.17 -19.99
CA GLY A 176 -25.99 6.37 -19.44
C GLY A 176 -25.69 4.87 -19.20
N ARG A 177 -24.42 4.44 -19.31
CA ARG A 177 -24.05 3.00 -19.29
C ARG A 177 -23.92 2.40 -17.89
N SER A 178 -23.78 3.22 -16.86
CA SER A 178 -23.67 2.72 -15.47
C SER A 178 -25.01 2.23 -14.95
N ARG A 179 -25.01 1.11 -14.21
CA ARG A 179 -26.16 0.60 -13.47
C ARG A 179 -26.00 0.82 -11.98
N CYS A 180 -27.07 1.27 -11.34
CA CYS A 180 -27.14 1.40 -9.90
C CYS A 180 -27.04 0.01 -9.24
N ARG A 181 -26.13 -0.14 -8.27
CA ARG A 181 -25.89 -1.43 -7.61
C ARG A 181 -26.94 -1.81 -6.58
N TRP A 182 -27.83 -0.89 -6.21
CA TRP A 182 -28.96 -1.14 -5.32
C TRP A 182 -30.21 -1.54 -6.11
N CYS A 183 -30.80 -0.63 -6.89
CA CYS A 183 -32.05 -0.89 -7.61
C CYS A 183 -31.86 -1.61 -8.97
N ARG A 184 -30.61 -1.73 -9.45
CA ARG A 184 -30.25 -2.36 -10.74
C ARG A 184 -30.65 -1.58 -12.00
N ASP A 185 -31.29 -0.43 -11.87
CA ASP A 185 -31.63 0.46 -12.99
C ASP A 185 -30.43 1.25 -13.53
N PHE A 186 -30.56 1.75 -14.76
CA PHE A 186 -29.55 2.62 -15.36
C PHE A 186 -29.49 3.98 -14.67
N ILE A 187 -28.28 4.52 -14.58
CA ILE A 187 -28.02 5.91 -14.19
C ILE A 187 -27.80 6.68 -15.48
N LEU A 188 -28.75 7.57 -15.80
CA LEU A 188 -28.73 8.35 -17.04
C LEU A 188 -27.57 9.36 -17.06
N GLU A 189 -27.10 9.67 -18.26
CA GLU A 189 -26.13 10.73 -18.51
C GLU A 189 -26.63 12.07 -17.94
N GLY A 190 -25.71 12.88 -17.40
CA GLY A 190 -26.05 14.16 -16.78
C GLY A 190 -26.72 14.07 -15.41
N ARG A 191 -26.90 12.87 -14.84
CA ARG A 191 -27.40 12.66 -13.47
C ARG A 191 -26.27 12.40 -12.49
N PHE A 192 -26.43 12.84 -11.24
CA PHE A 192 -25.50 12.49 -10.18
C PHE A 192 -25.44 10.99 -9.95
N ARG A 193 -24.24 10.50 -9.65
CA ARG A 193 -23.98 9.15 -9.18
C ARG A 193 -22.97 9.16 -8.04
N ILE A 194 -23.16 8.23 -7.12
CA ILE A 194 -22.30 8.04 -5.95
C ILE A 194 -21.51 6.74 -6.17
N GLY A 195 -20.20 6.82 -6.06
CA GLY A 195 -19.29 5.71 -6.30
C GLY A 195 -18.76 5.15 -5.00
N GLU A 196 -19.10 3.90 -4.68
CA GLU A 196 -18.40 3.11 -3.65
C GLU A 196 -17.10 2.55 -4.25
N PRO A 197 -15.95 2.83 -3.66
CA PRO A 197 -14.65 2.37 -4.14
C PRO A 197 -14.52 0.85 -3.94
N TYR A 198 -13.99 0.16 -4.94
CA TYR A 198 -13.61 -1.25 -4.83
C TYR A 198 -12.45 -1.55 -5.77
N PHE A 199 -11.64 -2.55 -5.44
CA PHE A 199 -10.58 -3.02 -6.33
C PHE A 199 -11.07 -4.16 -7.20
N TYR A 200 -10.89 -4.02 -8.52
CA TYR A 200 -11.12 -5.06 -9.52
C TYR A 200 -9.79 -5.34 -10.22
N GLU A 201 -9.31 -6.58 -10.14
CA GLU A 201 -8.02 -7.00 -10.74
C GLU A 201 -6.82 -6.10 -10.39
N GLY A 202 -6.83 -5.53 -9.18
CA GLY A 202 -5.76 -4.64 -8.70
C GLY A 202 -5.89 -3.19 -9.14
N SER A 203 -6.92 -2.84 -9.93
CA SER A 203 -7.26 -1.47 -10.32
C SER A 203 -8.41 -0.94 -9.47
N LEU A 204 -8.33 0.33 -9.08
CA LEU A 204 -9.43 1.02 -8.41
C LEU A 204 -10.60 1.19 -9.40
N SER A 205 -11.79 0.81 -8.96
CA SER A 205 -13.04 0.94 -9.69
C SER A 205 -14.14 1.40 -8.73
N TYR A 206 -15.30 1.76 -9.28
CA TYR A 206 -16.43 2.27 -8.49
C TYR A 206 -17.72 1.53 -8.79
N ARG A 207 -18.40 1.11 -7.73
CA ARG A 207 -19.78 0.64 -7.77
C ARG A 207 -20.68 1.85 -7.69
N TRP A 208 -21.47 2.07 -8.74
CA TRP A 208 -22.30 3.27 -8.85
C TRP A 208 -23.67 3.07 -8.22
N TYR A 209 -24.17 4.12 -7.57
CA TYR A 209 -25.49 4.21 -6.97
C TYR A 209 -26.16 5.52 -7.41
N HIS A 210 -27.49 5.51 -7.53
CA HIS A 210 -28.23 6.78 -7.48
C HIS A 210 -28.07 7.41 -6.09
N PRO A 211 -28.10 8.74 -5.96
CA PRO A 211 -28.04 9.43 -4.66
C PRO A 211 -29.03 8.85 -3.62
N ARG A 212 -30.31 8.73 -3.98
CA ARG A 212 -31.35 8.12 -3.12
C ARG A 212 -31.06 6.69 -2.69
N CYS A 213 -30.36 5.92 -3.54
CA CYS A 213 -30.04 4.52 -3.28
C CYS A 213 -28.79 4.34 -2.42
N ALA A 214 -27.94 5.37 -2.31
CA ALA A 214 -26.74 5.34 -1.50
C ALA A 214 -27.04 5.56 0.00
N THR A 215 -28.24 6.07 0.33
CA THR A 215 -28.69 6.36 1.71
C THR A 215 -28.67 5.14 2.65
N SER A 216 -28.74 3.92 2.12
CA SER A 216 -28.61 2.69 2.91
C SER A 216 -27.17 2.39 3.36
N ARG A 217 -26.19 3.16 2.86
CA ARG A 217 -24.75 2.96 3.08
C ARG A 217 -24.02 4.22 3.53
N MET A 218 -24.67 5.37 3.46
CA MET A 218 -24.07 6.67 3.67
C MET A 218 -25.12 7.67 4.16
N ASP A 219 -24.77 8.45 5.18
CA ASP A 219 -25.56 9.55 5.70
C ASP A 219 -25.38 10.83 4.86
N VAL A 220 -26.40 11.70 4.86
CA VAL A 220 -26.34 12.99 4.16
C VAL A 220 -25.20 13.89 4.65
N ASN A 221 -24.79 13.75 5.91
CA ASN A 221 -23.69 14.50 6.51
C ASN A 221 -22.31 14.07 5.96
N GLU A 222 -22.22 12.90 5.34
CA GLU A 222 -20.99 12.39 4.74
C GLU A 222 -20.76 12.90 3.31
N LEU A 223 -21.75 13.58 2.72
CA LEU A 223 -21.66 14.08 1.33
C LEU A 223 -20.48 15.03 1.12
N GLU A 224 -20.15 15.84 2.13
CA GLU A 224 -19.08 16.84 2.04
C GLU A 224 -17.69 16.20 2.02
N ASN A 225 -17.59 14.94 2.43
CA ASN A 225 -16.36 14.15 2.44
C ASN A 225 -16.13 13.38 1.13
N LEU A 226 -17.07 13.44 0.18
CA LEU A 226 -16.95 12.72 -1.09
C LEU A 226 -15.90 13.36 -1.99
N ASP A 227 -15.08 12.51 -2.62
CA ASP A 227 -14.24 12.93 -3.73
C ASP A 227 -15.12 13.51 -4.87
N GLY A 228 -14.76 14.68 -5.40
CA GLY A 228 -15.55 15.44 -6.37
C GLY A 228 -16.64 16.35 -5.80
N TYR A 229 -16.94 16.33 -4.48
CA TYR A 229 -17.97 17.21 -3.90
C TYR A 229 -17.56 18.68 -3.92
N SER A 230 -16.27 18.97 -3.66
CA SER A 230 -15.74 20.33 -3.64
C SER A 230 -15.90 21.04 -4.98
N GLU A 231 -15.84 20.29 -6.09
CA GLU A 231 -15.97 20.75 -7.48
C GLU A 231 -17.40 21.14 -7.87
N LEU A 232 -18.41 20.71 -7.10
CA LEU A 232 -19.80 21.05 -7.37
C LEU A 232 -20.10 22.54 -7.06
N SER A 233 -20.89 23.16 -7.92
CA SER A 233 -21.45 24.49 -7.66
C SER A 233 -22.38 24.48 -6.42
N PRO A 234 -22.65 25.65 -5.80
CA PRO A 234 -23.58 25.74 -4.68
C PRO A 234 -24.97 25.13 -4.97
N ASP A 235 -25.48 25.35 -6.19
CA ASP A 235 -26.78 24.83 -6.62
C ASP A 235 -26.75 23.30 -6.78
N GLU A 236 -25.68 22.76 -7.31
CA GLU A 236 -25.46 21.31 -7.43
C GLU A 236 -25.35 20.63 -6.07
N LYS A 237 -24.64 21.25 -5.12
CA LYS A 237 -24.55 20.78 -3.72
C LYS A 237 -25.94 20.73 -3.08
N GLN A 238 -26.75 21.78 -3.25
CA GLN A 238 -28.10 21.81 -2.70
C GLN A 238 -29.01 20.76 -3.36
N ARG A 239 -28.91 20.60 -4.69
CA ARG A 239 -29.65 19.57 -5.42
C ARG A 239 -29.27 18.16 -4.97
N LEU A 240 -27.98 17.89 -4.78
CA LEU A 240 -27.50 16.60 -4.30
C LEU A 240 -28.03 16.29 -2.90
N LYS A 241 -27.96 17.25 -1.97
CA LYS A 241 -28.53 17.11 -0.61
C LYS A 241 -30.03 16.76 -0.66
N ARG A 242 -30.82 17.44 -1.49
CA ARG A 242 -32.25 17.12 -1.67
C ARG A 242 -32.50 15.71 -2.21
N LEU A 243 -31.62 15.21 -3.08
CA LEU A 243 -31.72 13.84 -3.61
C LEU A 243 -31.32 12.77 -2.59
N PHE A 244 -30.68 13.12 -1.47
CA PHE A 244 -30.37 12.18 -0.38
C PHE A 244 -31.47 12.13 0.68
N THR A 245 -32.31 13.16 0.77
CA THR A 245 -33.35 13.29 1.81
C THR A 245 -34.77 12.95 1.33
N GLN A 246 -34.94 12.58 0.06
CA GLN A 246 -36.20 12.16 -0.55
C GLN A 246 -36.24 10.65 -0.75
#